data_AF-W7YLY2-F1
#
_entry.id   AF-W7YLY2-F1
#
_cell.length_a   1.000
_cell.length_b   1.000
_cell.length_c   1.000
_cell.angle_alpha   90.00
_cell.angle_beta   90.00
_cell.angle_gamma   90.00
#
_symmetry.space_group_name_H-M   'P 1'
#
loop_
_entity.id
_entity.type
_entity.pdbx_description
1 polymer ?
#
loop_
_entity_poly.entity_id
_entity_poly.type
_entity_poly.pdbx_seq_one_letter_code
_entity_poly.pdbx_strand_id
1 'polypeptide(L)'
;MSFDKEERLNELYTEFNRTDEFYAQFRKQFNTVIIDVVLDYYPGFKQKDVLNDMIDQYASEILSATESVLYKDKNYPKYRKLEEIEYMDRFLNKEEVIANPDEFSETTHKIVKAFIVSQYQNIIHLSAQGFRLLERYMKMHLMAFISQFLSFVK
;
A
#
# COMPACT_ATOMS: atom_id res chain seq x y z
N MET A 1 30.44 17.02 -28.47
CA MET A 1 29.33 16.13 -28.08
C MET A 1 28.96 16.38 -26.61
N SER A 2 28.35 17.53 -26.27
CA SER A 2 27.91 17.84 -24.89
C SER A 2 26.42 18.13 -24.75
N PHE A 3 25.71 18.42 -25.85
CA PHE A 3 24.26 18.67 -25.86
C PHE A 3 23.43 17.46 -25.39
N ASP A 4 23.86 16.24 -25.72
CA ASP A 4 23.17 14.98 -25.41
C ASP A 4 23.19 14.63 -23.89
N LYS A 5 24.14 15.20 -23.13
CA LYS A 5 24.20 14.98 -21.68
C LYS A 5 23.27 15.92 -20.91
N GLU A 6 23.13 17.16 -21.36
CA GLU A 6 22.32 18.18 -20.69
C GLU A 6 20.83 17.94 -20.89
N GLU A 7 20.43 17.53 -22.11
CA GLU A 7 19.05 17.10 -22.41
C GLU A 7 18.65 15.87 -21.58
N ARG A 8 19.50 14.85 -21.53
CA ARG A 8 19.27 13.65 -20.72
C ARG A 8 19.22 13.93 -19.21
N LEU A 9 20.01 14.89 -18.72
CA LEU A 9 19.93 15.34 -17.32
C LEU A 9 18.60 16.03 -17.04
N ASN A 10 18.14 16.90 -17.94
CA ASN A 10 16.85 17.58 -17.81
C ASN A 10 15.66 16.61 -17.86
N GLU A 11 15.72 15.57 -18.69
CA GLU A 11 14.73 14.49 -18.70
C GLU A 11 14.68 13.75 -17.36
N LEU A 12 15.83 13.35 -16.84
CA LEU A 12 15.93 12.68 -15.52
C LEU A 12 15.40 13.56 -14.39
N TYR A 13 15.74 14.85 -14.36
CA TYR A 13 15.19 15.79 -13.38
C TYR A 13 13.66 15.93 -13.49
N THR A 14 13.13 15.94 -14.71
CA THR A 14 11.70 16.03 -14.95
C THR A 14 10.97 14.77 -14.47
N GLU A 15 11.52 13.58 -14.75
CA GLU A 15 10.98 12.31 -14.26
C GLU A 15 11.06 12.19 -12.73
N PHE A 16 12.17 12.66 -12.14
CA PHE A 16 12.33 12.72 -10.70
C PHE A 16 11.26 13.59 -10.04
N ASN A 17 11.08 14.83 -10.52
CA ASN A 17 10.08 15.74 -9.97
C ASN A 17 8.66 15.18 -10.09
N ARG A 18 8.32 14.55 -11.23
CA ARG A 18 7.00 13.90 -11.42
C ARG A 18 6.78 12.76 -10.43
N THR A 19 7.82 11.99 -10.14
CA THR A 19 7.76 10.87 -9.19
C THR A 19 7.55 11.38 -7.77
N ASP A 20 8.29 12.41 -7.37
CA ASP A 20 8.15 13.04 -6.06
C ASP A 20 6.76 13.68 -5.88
N GLU A 21 6.26 14.38 -6.90
CA GLU A 21 4.90 14.93 -6.90
C GLU A 21 3.84 13.84 -6.74
N PHE A 22 3.99 12.73 -7.46
CA PHE A 22 3.09 11.60 -7.35
C PHE A 22 3.11 11.01 -5.93
N TYR A 23 4.28 10.77 -5.33
CA TYR A 23 4.39 10.23 -3.98
C TYR A 23 3.79 11.17 -2.92
N ALA A 24 4.03 12.47 -3.05
CA ALA A 24 3.46 13.47 -2.15
C ALA A 24 1.93 13.50 -2.25
N GLN A 25 1.38 13.47 -3.47
CA GLN A 25 -0.07 13.44 -3.69
C GLN A 25 -0.70 12.13 -3.20
N PHE A 26 -0.06 11.00 -3.48
CA PHE A 26 -0.49 9.68 -3.03
C PHE A 26 -0.63 9.65 -1.51
N ARG A 27 0.43 10.02 -0.78
CA ARG A 27 0.41 10.01 0.69
C ARG A 27 -0.66 10.93 1.26
N LYS A 28 -0.74 12.16 0.73
CA LYS A 28 -1.76 13.12 1.16
C LYS A 28 -3.18 12.57 1.01
N GLN A 29 -3.51 12.00 -0.15
CA GLN A 29 -4.85 11.48 -0.40
C GLN A 29 -5.11 10.20 0.42
N PHE A 30 -4.13 9.31 0.50
CA PHE A 30 -4.21 8.10 1.31
C PHE A 30 -4.48 8.44 2.78
N ASN A 31 -3.74 9.40 3.34
CA ASN A 31 -3.91 9.82 4.71
C ASN A 31 -5.31 10.33 4.99
N THR A 32 -5.82 11.23 4.14
CA THR A 32 -7.20 11.73 4.25
C THR A 32 -8.21 10.57 4.28
N VAL A 33 -8.10 9.64 3.32
CA VAL A 33 -9.03 8.52 3.20
C VAL A 33 -9.02 7.63 4.46
N ILE A 34 -7.85 7.32 5.01
CA ILE A 34 -7.76 6.47 6.21
C ILE A 34 -8.17 7.21 7.47
N ILE A 35 -7.86 8.51 7.59
CA ILE A 35 -8.33 9.32 8.72
C ILE A 35 -9.86 9.34 8.77
N ASP A 36 -10.52 9.54 7.62
CA ASP A 36 -11.97 9.56 7.55
C ASP A 36 -12.56 8.22 8.03
N VAL A 37 -12.02 7.09 7.56
CA VAL A 37 -12.44 5.75 8.02
C VAL A 37 -12.21 5.56 9.52
N VAL A 38 -11.06 5.98 10.04
CA VAL A 38 -10.77 5.84 11.47
C VAL A 38 -11.73 6.67 12.31
N LEU A 39 -12.02 7.91 11.91
CA LEU A 39 -12.91 8.81 12.65
C LEU A 39 -14.38 8.38 12.55
N ASP A 40 -14.78 7.70 11.47
CA ASP A 40 -16.13 7.12 11.35
C ASP A 40 -16.35 6.00 12.38
N TYR A 41 -15.36 5.13 12.59
CA TYR A 41 -15.45 4.03 13.56
C TYR A 41 -15.07 4.44 14.99
N TYR A 42 -14.17 5.42 15.14
CA TYR A 42 -13.61 5.87 16.41
C TYR A 42 -13.64 7.41 16.53
N PRO A 43 -14.84 8.03 16.56
CA PRO A 43 -15.00 9.49 16.55
C PRO A 43 -14.39 10.20 17.76
N GLY A 44 -14.15 9.46 18.85
CA GLY A 44 -13.54 9.96 20.08
C GLY A 44 -12.00 9.92 20.09
N PHE A 45 -11.35 9.46 19.03
CA PHE A 45 -9.89 9.32 19.00
C PHE A 45 -9.20 10.70 18.97
N LYS A 46 -8.34 10.98 19.96
CA LYS A 46 -7.73 12.31 20.18
C LYS A 46 -6.24 12.42 19.83
N GLN A 47 -5.53 11.30 19.65
CA GLN A 47 -4.08 11.30 19.44
C GLN A 47 -3.72 11.47 17.95
N LYS A 48 -4.12 12.61 17.37
CA LYS A 48 -4.00 12.85 15.92
C LYS A 48 -2.59 12.69 15.37
N ASP A 49 -1.57 13.14 16.10
CA ASP A 49 -0.18 13.05 15.65
C ASP A 49 0.27 11.59 15.52
N VAL A 50 -0.03 10.78 16.54
CA VAL A 50 0.28 9.34 16.55
C VAL A 50 -0.46 8.60 15.43
N LEU A 51 -1.72 8.95 15.17
CA LEU A 51 -2.48 8.37 14.07
C LEU A 51 -1.92 8.77 12.71
N ASN A 52 -1.54 10.03 12.53
CA ASN A 52 -0.93 10.49 11.28
C ASN A 52 0.36 9.71 10.99
N ASP A 53 1.22 9.51 11.99
CA ASP A 53 2.47 8.75 11.82
C ASP A 53 2.20 7.28 11.42
N MET A 54 1.19 6.64 12.04
CA MET A 54 0.80 5.27 11.67
C MET A 54 0.26 5.19 10.24
N ILE A 55 -0.56 6.16 9.85
CA ILE A 55 -1.15 6.18 8.51
C ILE A 55 -0.08 6.51 7.46
N ASP A 56 0.88 7.40 7.76
CA ASP A 56 2.01 7.72 6.88
C ASP A 56 2.92 6.51 6.66
N GLN A 57 3.17 5.73 7.71
CA GLN A 57 3.88 4.47 7.59
C GLN A 57 3.09 3.48 6.72
N TYR A 58 1.79 3.32 6.99
CA TYR A 58 0.93 2.43 6.23
C TYR A 58 0.85 2.82 4.74
N ALA A 59 0.75 4.12 4.44
CA ALA A 59 0.77 4.65 3.08
C ALA A 59 2.07 4.28 2.36
N SER A 60 3.21 4.42 3.05
CA SER A 60 4.54 4.10 2.52
C SER A 60 4.71 2.62 2.23
N GLU A 61 4.21 1.76 3.13
CA GLU A 61 4.20 0.31 2.96
C GLU A 61 3.32 -0.14 1.79
N ILE A 62 2.11 0.40 1.66
CA ILE A 62 1.19 0.11 0.56
C ILE A 62 1.77 0.58 -0.79
N LEU A 63 2.35 1.77 -0.83
CA LEU A 63 3.02 2.29 -2.02
C LEU A 63 4.16 1.35 -2.44
N SER A 64 5.06 1.03 -1.52
CA SER A 64 6.19 0.14 -1.79
C SER A 64 5.76 -1.25 -2.23
N ALA A 65 4.74 -1.83 -1.57
CA ALA A 65 4.18 -3.11 -1.94
C ALA A 65 3.58 -3.08 -3.36
N THR A 66 2.87 -2.02 -3.71
CA THR A 66 2.24 -1.87 -5.03
C THR A 66 3.28 -1.82 -6.14
N GLU A 67 4.31 -0.98 -5.99
CA GLU A 67 5.41 -0.86 -6.96
C GLU A 67 6.21 -2.15 -7.06
N SER A 68 6.49 -2.78 -5.93
CA SER A 68 7.19 -4.06 -5.85
C SER A 68 6.41 -5.13 -6.61
N VAL A 69 5.10 -5.24 -6.43
CA VAL A 69 4.27 -6.22 -7.14
C VAL A 69 4.19 -5.93 -8.63
N LEU A 70 4.05 -4.67 -9.05
CA LEU A 70 4.08 -4.29 -10.47
C LEU A 70 5.40 -4.71 -11.13
N TYR A 71 6.53 -4.46 -10.45
CA TYR A 71 7.83 -4.89 -10.92
C TYR A 71 7.96 -6.42 -10.95
N LYS A 72 7.59 -7.11 -9.88
CA LYS A 72 7.67 -8.57 -9.77
C LYS A 72 6.79 -9.24 -10.82
N ASP A 73 5.58 -8.75 -11.06
CA ASP A 73 4.68 -9.40 -11.99
C ASP A 73 5.22 -9.39 -13.42
N LYS A 74 5.85 -8.28 -13.82
CA LYS A 74 6.50 -8.11 -15.11
C LYS A 74 7.79 -8.92 -15.26
N ASN A 75 8.59 -9.00 -14.20
CA ASN A 75 9.97 -9.50 -14.30
C ASN A 75 10.18 -10.91 -13.74
N TYR A 76 9.29 -11.41 -12.87
CA TYR A 76 9.48 -12.71 -12.22
C TYR A 76 8.82 -13.83 -13.02
N PRO A 77 9.50 -14.99 -13.13
CA PRO A 77 8.88 -16.19 -13.67
C PRO A 77 7.72 -16.65 -12.77
N LYS A 78 6.76 -17.35 -13.35
CA LYS A 78 5.52 -17.76 -12.66
C LYS A 78 5.77 -18.54 -11.37
N TYR A 79 6.74 -19.45 -11.35
CA TYR A 79 7.02 -20.29 -10.16
C TYR A 79 7.42 -19.43 -8.95
N ARG A 80 8.27 -18.41 -9.14
CA ARG A 80 8.71 -17.52 -8.06
C ARG A 80 7.55 -16.72 -7.47
N LYS A 81 6.59 -16.30 -8.32
CA LYS A 81 5.36 -15.61 -7.87
C LYS A 81 4.47 -16.53 -7.04
N LEU A 82 4.41 -17.82 -7.38
CA LEU A 82 3.64 -18.82 -6.63
C LEU A 82 4.27 -19.13 -5.27
N GLU A 83 5.59 -19.32 -5.21
CA GLU A 83 6.32 -19.54 -3.96
C GLU A 83 6.10 -18.38 -2.97
N GLU A 84 6.13 -17.14 -3.47
CA GLU A 84 5.89 -15.95 -2.65
C GLU A 84 4.43 -15.87 -2.18
N ILE A 85 3.47 -16.19 -3.04
CA ILE A 85 2.05 -16.31 -2.67
C ILE A 85 1.87 -17.34 -1.55
N GLU A 86 2.49 -18.52 -1.66
CA GLU A 86 2.41 -19.58 -0.65
C GLU A 86 3.06 -19.17 0.68
N TYR A 87 4.17 -18.43 0.63
CA TYR A 87 4.78 -17.84 1.82
C TYR A 87 3.83 -16.85 2.50
N MET A 88 3.24 -15.93 1.74
CA MET A 88 2.31 -14.94 2.26
C MET A 88 1.03 -15.59 2.80
N ASP A 89 0.50 -16.63 2.14
CA ASP A 89 -0.68 -17.35 2.63
C ASP A 89 -0.39 -18.03 3.97
N ARG A 90 0.81 -18.62 4.16
CA ARG A 90 1.20 -19.18 5.46
C ARG A 90 1.32 -18.12 6.54
N PHE A 91 1.85 -16.94 6.21
CA PHE A 91 1.94 -15.82 7.14
C PHE A 91 0.54 -15.32 7.54
N LEU A 92 -0.30 -14.99 6.55
CA LEU A 92 -1.64 -14.45 6.79
C LEU A 92 -2.53 -15.45 7.53
N ASN A 93 -2.48 -16.74 7.22
CA ASN A 93 -3.25 -17.75 7.95
C ASN A 93 -2.83 -17.86 9.42
N LYS A 94 -1.54 -17.66 9.73
CA LYS A 94 -1.07 -17.67 11.12
C LYS A 94 -1.56 -16.43 11.86
N GLU A 95 -1.58 -15.27 11.20
CA GLU A 95 -2.03 -14.01 11.79
C GLU A 95 -3.56 -13.88 11.85
N GLU A 96 -4.34 -14.42 10.89
CA GLU A 96 -5.82 -14.45 10.94
C GLU A 96 -6.33 -15.28 12.13
N VAL A 97 -5.59 -16.30 12.55
CA VAL A 97 -5.89 -17.04 13.80
C VAL A 97 -5.74 -16.14 15.04
N ILE A 98 -4.96 -15.06 14.95
CA ILE A 98 -4.66 -14.13 16.03
C ILE A 98 -5.56 -12.88 15.96
N ALA A 99 -5.86 -12.40 14.75
CA ALA A 99 -6.67 -11.21 14.49
C ALA A 99 -8.10 -11.60 14.09
N ASN A 100 -9.07 -11.45 14.99
CA ASN A 100 -10.49 -11.55 14.63
C ASN A 100 -10.82 -10.45 13.60
N PRO A 101 -11.23 -10.78 12.37
CA PRO A 101 -11.64 -9.77 11.41
C PRO A 101 -12.88 -9.03 11.93
N ASP A 102 -12.77 -7.71 12.05
CA ASP A 102 -13.86 -6.82 12.43
C ASP A 102 -14.29 -5.94 11.24
N GLU A 103 -15.46 -5.32 11.35
CA GLU A 103 -16.04 -4.49 10.28
C GLU A 103 -15.13 -3.32 9.87
N PHE A 104 -14.39 -2.77 10.83
CA PHE A 104 -13.39 -1.74 10.61
C PHE A 104 -12.26 -2.22 9.68
N SER A 105 -11.73 -3.42 9.94
CA SER A 105 -10.67 -4.03 9.13
C SER A 105 -11.11 -4.28 7.69
N GLU A 106 -12.30 -4.87 7.51
CA GLU A 106 -12.81 -5.15 6.17
C GLU A 106 -13.09 -3.88 5.37
N THR A 107 -13.65 -2.86 6.02
CA THR A 107 -13.96 -1.57 5.40
C THR A 107 -12.69 -0.86 4.99
N THR A 108 -11.69 -0.82 5.88
CA THR A 108 -10.38 -0.24 5.59
C THR A 108 -9.72 -0.94 4.41
N HIS A 109 -9.74 -2.29 4.37
CA HIS A 109 -9.19 -3.06 3.25
C HIS A 109 -9.84 -2.72 1.91
N LYS A 110 -11.18 -2.68 1.86
CA LYS A 110 -11.97 -2.38 0.65
C LYS A 110 -11.64 -0.98 0.14
N ILE A 111 -11.55 -0.01 1.04
CA ILE A 111 -11.25 1.39 0.71
C ILE A 111 -9.82 1.53 0.17
N VAL A 112 -8.83 0.94 0.84
CA VAL A 112 -7.44 0.96 0.36
C VAL A 112 -7.32 0.30 -1.00
N LYS A 113 -8.01 -0.83 -1.22
CA LYS A 113 -8.04 -1.50 -2.52
C LYS A 113 -8.60 -0.62 -3.63
N ALA A 114 -9.72 0.04 -3.38
CA ALA A 114 -10.32 0.96 -4.34
C ALA A 114 -9.38 2.15 -4.64
N PHE A 115 -8.77 2.71 -3.59
CA PHE A 115 -7.80 3.80 -3.72
C PHE A 115 -6.60 3.39 -4.58
N ILE A 116 -6.04 2.21 -4.34
CA ILE A 116 -4.86 1.75 -5.08
C ILE A 116 -5.17 1.54 -6.56
N VAL A 117 -6.34 0.99 -6.89
CA VAL A 117 -6.82 0.88 -8.27
C VAL A 117 -7.01 2.25 -8.93
N SER A 118 -7.46 3.28 -8.19
CA SER A 118 -7.62 4.62 -8.75
C SER A 118 -6.29 5.35 -8.99
N GLN A 119 -5.26 5.08 -8.18
CA GLN A 119 -3.94 5.71 -8.32
C GLN A 119 -3.05 5.00 -9.35
N TYR A 120 -3.09 3.67 -9.41
CA TYR A 120 -2.23 2.87 -10.29
C TYR A 120 -3.04 2.21 -11.40
N GLN A 121 -3.19 2.90 -12.53
CA GLN A 121 -3.91 2.36 -13.70
C GLN A 121 -3.33 1.02 -14.19
N ASN A 122 -2.02 0.82 -14.03
CA ASN A 122 -1.32 -0.40 -14.46
C ASN A 122 -1.77 -1.66 -13.69
N ILE A 123 -2.50 -1.51 -12.58
CA ILE A 123 -3.03 -2.65 -11.82
C ILE A 123 -3.93 -3.51 -12.69
N ILE A 124 -4.72 -2.91 -13.60
CA ILE A 124 -5.62 -3.67 -14.49
C ILE A 124 -4.89 -4.65 -15.40
N HIS A 125 -3.57 -4.46 -15.59
CA HIS A 125 -2.72 -5.29 -16.43
C HIS A 125 -1.95 -6.37 -15.66
N LEU A 126 -2.10 -6.44 -14.34
CA LEU A 126 -1.49 -7.49 -13.55
C LEU A 126 -2.00 -8.87 -13.98
N SER A 127 -1.10 -9.85 -13.99
CA SER A 127 -1.48 -11.25 -14.11
C SER A 127 -2.32 -11.67 -12.91
N ALA A 128 -3.03 -12.81 -13.03
CA ALA A 128 -3.76 -13.39 -11.92
C ALA A 128 -2.87 -13.64 -10.68
N GLN A 129 -1.59 -13.97 -10.87
CA GLN A 129 -0.64 -14.11 -9.76
C GLN A 129 -0.25 -12.74 -9.18
N GLY A 130 -0.02 -11.73 -10.03
CA GLY A 130 0.28 -10.36 -9.59
C GLY A 130 -0.83 -9.79 -8.71
N PHE A 131 -2.10 -9.90 -9.15
CA PHE A 131 -3.26 -9.49 -8.37
C PHE A 131 -3.34 -10.20 -7.01
N ARG A 132 -3.14 -11.52 -7.01
CA ARG A 132 -3.15 -12.33 -5.78
C ARG A 132 -2.05 -11.92 -4.82
N LEU A 133 -0.87 -11.59 -5.33
CA LEU A 133 0.26 -11.16 -4.53
C LEU A 133 0.01 -9.78 -3.93
N LEU A 134 -0.52 -8.82 -4.72
CA LEU A 134 -0.90 -7.49 -4.24
C LEU A 134 -1.92 -7.57 -3.10
N GLU A 135 -2.98 -8.34 -3.29
CA GLU A 135 -4.03 -8.55 -2.27
C GLU A 135 -3.45 -9.03 -0.94
N ARG A 136 -2.46 -9.94 -0.97
CA ARG A 136 -1.84 -10.50 0.23
C ARG A 136 -0.93 -9.51 0.93
N TYR A 137 -0.13 -8.76 0.19
CA TYR A 137 0.69 -7.68 0.75
C TYR A 137 -0.19 -6.61 1.40
N MET A 138 -1.26 -6.20 0.73
CA MET A 138 -2.21 -5.23 1.28
C MET A 138 -2.81 -5.72 2.61
N LYS A 139 -3.25 -6.98 2.67
CA LYS A 139 -3.75 -7.59 3.92
C LYS A 139 -2.70 -7.61 5.01
N MET A 140 -1.46 -7.97 4.69
CA MET A 140 -0.36 -8.00 5.66
C MET A 140 -0.11 -6.62 6.28
N HIS A 141 -0.01 -5.59 5.45
CA HIS A 141 0.22 -4.22 5.93
C HIS A 141 -0.99 -3.67 6.68
N LEU A 142 -2.21 -4.02 6.26
CA LEU A 142 -3.42 -3.68 7.00
C LEU A 142 -3.42 -4.30 8.39
N MET A 143 -3.07 -5.58 8.52
CA MET A 143 -2.99 -6.24 9.82
C MET A 143 -1.98 -5.55 10.74
N ALA A 144 -0.82 -5.17 10.21
CA ALA A 144 0.18 -4.42 10.97
C ALA A 144 -0.37 -3.07 11.46
N PHE A 145 -1.02 -2.30 10.56
CA PHE A 145 -1.66 -1.03 10.90
C PHE A 145 -2.74 -1.20 11.97
N ILE A 146 -3.67 -2.15 11.80
CA ILE A 146 -4.77 -2.36 12.75
C ILE A 146 -4.26 -2.85 14.10
N SER A 147 -3.32 -3.80 14.11
CA SER A 147 -2.73 -4.29 15.36
C SER A 147 -2.05 -3.15 16.12
N GLN A 148 -1.33 -2.28 15.42
CA GLN A 148 -0.72 -1.10 16.01
C GLN A 148 -1.80 -0.15 16.52
N PHE A 149 -2.76 0.26 15.69
CA PHE A 149 -3.81 1.20 16.05
C PHE A 149 -4.64 0.74 17.26
N LEU A 150 -5.09 -0.53 17.28
CA LEU A 150 -5.88 -1.08 18.38
C LEU A 150 -5.11 -1.13 19.70
N SER A 151 -3.78 -1.11 19.68
CA SER A 151 -2.97 -1.01 20.91
C SER A 151 -3.04 0.37 21.58
N PHE A 152 -3.52 1.40 20.86
CA PHE A 152 -3.72 2.76 21.38
C PHE A 152 -5.18 3.11 21.69
N VAL A 153 -6.13 2.31 21.16
CA VAL A 153 -7.57 2.52 21.34
C VAL A 153 -8.13 1.74 22.53
N LYS A 154 -7.54 0.58 22.83
CA LYS A 154 -7.86 -0.22 24.04
C LYS A 154 -7.32 0.45 25.30
#